data_AF-A0A8J2L3B1-F1
#
_entry.id   AF-A0A8J2L3B1-F1
#
_cell.length_a   1.000
_cell.length_b   1.000
_cell.length_c   1.000
_cell.angle_alpha   90.00
_cell.angle_beta   90.00
_cell.angle_gamma   90.00
#
_symmetry.space_group_name_H-M   'P 1'
#
loop_
_entity.id
_entity.type
_entity.pdbx_description
1 polymer ?
#
loop_
_entity_poly.entity_id
_entity_poly.type
_entity_poly.pdbx_seq_one_letter_code
_entity_poly.pdbx_strand_id
1 'polypeptide(L)'
;MSSPDCLSRLPPGHVLHERSFKKPLGILFGNEINWAVCRSFASKTLHKLGFGRGARLEYYINTEVEDTILKLEEITERGIFQPHGFFHVPTLNILWYFIAGTRFSHSDPELQELLQYFYAWNRSFNLGATMLHSYPWLRYIPKLTEHDSWVNGHAKFFQFFQ
;
A
#
# COMPACT_ATOMS: atom_id res chain seq x y z
N MET A 1 -21.27 -31.50 -1.73
CA MET A 1 -20.39 -31.38 -0.54
C MET A 1 -19.33 -30.34 -0.88
N SER A 2 -19.55 -29.09 -0.45
CA SER A 2 -18.66 -27.95 -0.70
C SER A 2 -17.63 -27.92 0.42
N SER A 3 -16.33 -27.99 0.11
CA SER A 3 -15.27 -27.97 1.14
C SER A 3 -15.31 -26.65 1.92
N PRO A 4 -15.33 -26.65 3.27
CA PRO A 4 -15.27 -25.45 4.09
C PRO A 4 -13.80 -25.01 4.30
N ASP A 5 -13.06 -24.73 3.22
CA ASP A 5 -11.61 -24.48 3.30
C ASP A 5 -11.21 -23.00 3.45
N CYS A 6 -12.18 -22.10 3.53
CA CYS A 6 -11.96 -20.67 3.30
C CYS A 6 -12.18 -19.78 4.54
N LEU A 7 -12.88 -20.30 5.56
CA LEU A 7 -13.04 -19.64 6.88
C LEU A 7 -11.72 -19.62 7.68
N SER A 8 -10.69 -20.33 7.20
CA SER A 8 -9.40 -20.56 7.85
C SER A 8 -8.23 -19.76 7.26
N ARG A 9 -8.46 -18.85 6.31
CA ARG A 9 -7.34 -18.12 5.67
C ARG A 9 -6.47 -17.37 6.67
N LEU A 10 -7.05 -16.86 7.76
CA LEU A 10 -6.35 -16.21 8.87
C LEU A 10 -7.03 -16.49 10.20
N PRO A 11 -6.46 -17.37 11.06
CA PRO A 11 -7.02 -17.62 12.38
C PRO A 11 -6.94 -16.37 13.30
N PRO A 12 -7.85 -16.22 14.28
CA PRO A 12 -7.79 -15.12 15.25
C PRO A 12 -6.47 -15.13 16.02
N GLY A 13 -5.85 -13.96 16.17
CA GLY A 13 -4.55 -13.82 16.86
C GLY A 13 -3.32 -14.10 15.99
N HIS A 14 -3.53 -14.37 14.69
CA HIS A 14 -2.46 -14.42 13.70
C HIS A 14 -1.94 -13.00 13.37
N VAL A 15 -0.65 -12.87 13.08
CA VAL A 15 -0.01 -11.57 12.77
C VAL A 15 -0.67 -10.87 11.58
N LEU A 16 -1.14 -11.64 10.60
CA LEU A 16 -1.84 -11.06 9.44
C LEU A 16 -3.26 -10.58 9.80
N HIS A 17 -3.87 -11.09 10.90
CA HIS A 17 -5.12 -10.55 11.43
C HIS A 17 -4.91 -9.17 12.07
N GLU A 18 -3.80 -8.95 12.77
CA GLU A 18 -3.41 -7.63 13.28
C GLU A 18 -3.15 -6.64 12.14
N ARG A 19 -2.54 -7.11 11.04
CA ARG A 19 -2.38 -6.36 9.77
C ARG A 19 -3.69 -5.93 9.13
N SER A 20 -4.74 -6.71 9.34
CA SER A 20 -6.04 -6.47 8.73
C SER A 20 -6.93 -5.62 9.63
N PHE A 21 -6.35 -4.83 10.53
CA PHE A 21 -7.09 -4.03 11.52
C PHE A 21 -8.04 -4.88 12.37
N LYS A 22 -7.65 -6.14 12.64
CA LYS A 22 -8.46 -7.12 13.37
C LYS A 22 -9.82 -7.40 12.70
N LYS A 23 -9.94 -7.17 11.39
CA LYS A 23 -11.12 -7.46 10.58
C LYS A 23 -10.70 -8.17 9.30
N PRO A 24 -11.35 -9.27 8.89
CA PRO A 24 -11.01 -9.98 7.66
C PRO A 24 -11.58 -9.27 6.42
N LEU A 25 -11.12 -8.03 6.17
CA LEU A 25 -11.60 -7.16 5.10
C LEU A 25 -10.59 -7.05 3.96
N GLY A 26 -11.07 -6.60 2.79
CA GLY A 26 -10.25 -6.33 1.62
C GLY A 26 -9.93 -7.57 0.79
N ILE A 27 -8.96 -7.43 -0.11
CA ILE A 27 -8.60 -8.45 -1.10
C ILE A 27 -7.41 -9.31 -0.63
N LEU A 28 -6.43 -8.73 0.07
CA LEU A 28 -5.22 -9.47 0.45
C LEU A 28 -5.44 -10.39 1.67
N PHE A 29 -6.21 -9.93 2.65
CA PHE A 29 -6.42 -10.62 3.92
C PHE A 29 -7.91 -10.84 4.24
N GLY A 30 -8.78 -10.71 3.22
CA GLY A 30 -10.21 -10.93 3.34
C GLY A 30 -10.56 -12.42 3.46
N ASN A 31 -11.66 -12.70 4.17
CA ASN A 31 -12.32 -14.02 4.12
C ASN A 31 -12.97 -14.25 2.74
N GLU A 32 -13.48 -15.45 2.48
CA GLU A 32 -14.03 -15.82 1.15
C GLU A 32 -15.04 -14.80 0.59
N ILE A 33 -16.02 -14.42 1.42
CA ILE A 33 -17.13 -13.55 1.01
C ILE A 33 -16.60 -12.15 0.74
N ASN A 34 -15.85 -11.57 1.69
CA ASN A 34 -15.32 -10.21 1.55
C ASN A 34 -14.32 -10.13 0.39
N TRP A 35 -13.48 -11.15 0.23
CA TRP A 35 -12.56 -11.25 -0.89
C TRP A 35 -13.28 -11.27 -2.23
N ALA A 36 -14.30 -12.13 -2.38
CA ALA A 36 -15.04 -12.27 -3.64
C ALA A 36 -15.75 -10.96 -4.01
N VAL A 37 -16.38 -10.32 -3.03
CA VAL A 37 -17.06 -9.02 -3.20
C VAL A 37 -16.05 -7.92 -3.55
N CYS A 38 -15.02 -7.72 -2.73
CA CYS A 38 -14.01 -6.69 -2.96
C CYS A 38 -13.27 -6.88 -4.29
N ARG A 39 -12.93 -8.13 -4.66
CA ARG A 39 -12.30 -8.43 -5.94
C ARG A 39 -13.21 -8.12 -7.12
N SER A 40 -14.47 -8.56 -7.08
CA SER A 40 -15.43 -8.28 -8.15
C SER A 40 -15.69 -6.78 -8.29
N PHE A 41 -15.86 -6.10 -7.16
CA PHE A 41 -16.02 -4.65 -7.11
C PHE A 41 -14.80 -3.94 -7.71
N ALA A 42 -13.59 -4.20 -7.22
CA ALA A 42 -12.37 -3.56 -7.68
C ALA A 42 -12.14 -3.78 -9.18
N SER A 43 -12.31 -5.02 -9.67
CA SER A 43 -12.15 -5.32 -11.10
C SER A 43 -13.16 -4.58 -11.98
N LYS A 44 -14.44 -4.55 -11.58
CA LYS A 44 -15.48 -3.79 -12.30
C LYS A 44 -15.20 -2.29 -12.28
N THR A 45 -14.79 -1.75 -11.14
CA THR A 45 -14.47 -0.33 -10.98
C THR A 45 -13.26 0.06 -11.83
N LEU A 46 -12.16 -0.70 -11.78
CA LEU A 46 -10.98 -0.46 -12.61
C LEU A 46 -11.33 -0.48 -14.10
N HIS A 47 -12.13 -1.45 -14.54
CA HIS A 47 -12.57 -1.52 -15.93
C HIS A 47 -13.42 -0.30 -16.33
N LYS A 48 -14.37 0.13 -15.47
CA LYS A 48 -15.18 1.33 -15.70
C LYS A 48 -14.37 2.62 -15.74
N LEU A 49 -13.31 2.71 -14.93
CA LEU A 49 -12.39 3.85 -14.91
C LEU A 49 -11.47 3.90 -16.14
N GLY A 50 -11.53 2.91 -17.03
CA GLY A 50 -10.78 2.89 -18.27
C GLY A 50 -9.45 2.13 -18.18
N PHE A 51 -9.26 1.29 -17.15
CA PHE A 51 -8.10 0.40 -17.08
C PHE A 51 -8.05 -0.49 -18.34
N GLY A 52 -7.00 -0.31 -19.14
CA GLY A 52 -6.73 -1.05 -20.37
C GLY A 52 -7.29 -0.47 -21.68
N ARG A 53 -8.18 0.55 -21.65
CA ARG A 53 -8.78 1.13 -22.87
C ARG A 53 -9.18 2.62 -22.78
N GLY A 54 -9.05 3.27 -21.63
CA GLY A 54 -9.55 4.63 -21.41
C GLY A 54 -8.52 5.70 -21.74
N ALA A 55 -8.80 6.50 -22.77
CA ALA A 55 -7.96 7.64 -23.17
C ALA A 55 -7.70 8.63 -22.02
N ARG A 56 -8.66 8.79 -21.10
CA ARG A 56 -8.52 9.63 -19.91
C ARG A 56 -7.39 9.15 -19.01
N LEU A 57 -7.31 7.84 -18.75
CA LEU A 57 -6.27 7.28 -17.89
C LEU A 57 -4.89 7.45 -18.54
N GLU A 58 -4.79 7.08 -19.81
CA GLU A 58 -3.54 7.18 -20.56
C GLU A 58 -3.02 8.61 -20.58
N TYR A 59 -3.91 9.59 -20.74
CA TYR A 59 -3.58 11.00 -20.60
C TYR A 59 -2.93 11.34 -19.26
N TYR A 60 -3.52 10.91 -18.13
CA TYR A 60 -2.93 11.20 -16.81
C TYR A 60 -1.60 10.50 -16.58
N ILE A 61 -1.45 9.25 -17.04
CA ILE A 61 -0.18 8.54 -16.96
C ILE A 61 0.88 9.30 -17.77
N ASN A 62 0.54 9.72 -18.99
CA ASN A 62 1.47 10.47 -19.85
C ASN A 62 1.84 11.83 -19.23
N THR A 63 0.87 12.55 -18.66
CA THR A 63 1.16 13.81 -17.94
C THR A 63 2.12 13.59 -16.77
N GLU A 64 1.91 12.56 -15.96
CA GLU A 64 2.81 12.27 -14.83
C GLU A 64 4.20 11.82 -15.31
N VAL A 65 4.26 11.08 -16.42
CA VAL A 65 5.53 10.67 -17.06
C VAL A 65 6.28 11.89 -17.58
N GLU A 66 5.62 12.82 -18.27
CA GLU A 66 6.20 14.08 -18.73
C GLU A 66 6.77 14.89 -17.56
N ASP A 67 5.98 15.09 -16.50
CA ASP A 67 6.42 15.77 -15.27
C ASP A 67 7.62 15.08 -14.60
N THR A 68 7.70 13.75 -14.69
CA THR A 68 8.80 12.95 -14.15
C THR A 68 10.06 13.06 -14.99
N ILE A 69 9.93 13.09 -16.33
CA ILE A 69 11.06 13.27 -17.26
C ILE A 69 11.70 14.65 -17.05
N LEU A 70 10.88 15.71 -16.96
CA LEU A 70 11.39 17.07 -16.73
C LEU A 70 12.20 17.17 -15.43
N LYS A 71 11.76 16.49 -14.36
CA LYS A 71 12.52 16.41 -13.10
C LYS A 71 13.80 15.61 -13.22
N LEU A 72 13.78 14.55 -14.01
CA LEU A 72 14.96 13.74 -14.27
C LEU A 72 16.02 14.55 -15.01
N GLU A 73 15.61 15.34 -16.01
CA GLU A 73 16.48 16.24 -16.75
C GLU A 73 17.12 17.28 -15.80
N GLU A 74 16.32 17.96 -14.97
CA GLU A 74 16.81 18.94 -13.98
C GLU A 74 17.83 18.33 -12.99
N ILE A 75 17.60 17.10 -12.53
CA ILE A 75 18.53 16.41 -11.61
C ILE A 75 19.81 16.00 -12.32
N THR A 76 19.70 15.53 -13.56
CA THR A 76 20.84 15.06 -14.35
C THR A 76 21.75 16.23 -14.73
N GLU A 77 21.20 17.41 -14.98
CA GLU A 77 21.98 18.65 -15.16
C GLU A 77 22.77 19.04 -13.90
N ARG A 78 22.26 18.69 -12.70
CA ARG A 78 22.88 19.02 -11.41
C ARG A 78 23.85 17.96 -10.89
N GLY A 79 23.95 16.80 -11.55
CA GLY A 79 24.92 15.76 -11.22
C GLY A 79 24.34 14.35 -11.13
N ILE A 80 24.75 13.59 -10.10
CA ILE A 80 24.48 12.16 -10.00
C ILE A 80 23.01 11.91 -9.62
N PHE A 81 22.30 11.18 -10.47
CA PHE A 81 20.93 10.73 -10.24
C PHE A 81 20.86 9.58 -9.22
N GLN A 82 20.05 9.73 -8.17
CA GLN A 82 19.72 8.67 -7.23
C GLN A 82 18.31 8.11 -7.56
N PRO A 83 18.22 6.90 -8.15
CA PRO A 83 16.92 6.31 -8.54
C PRO A 83 16.05 5.88 -7.37
N HIS A 84 16.65 5.58 -6.22
CA HIS A 84 15.90 5.17 -5.04
C HIS A 84 15.05 6.33 -4.52
N GLY A 85 13.75 6.15 -4.38
CA GLY A 85 12.85 7.24 -3.95
C GLY A 85 12.14 7.95 -5.08
N PHE A 86 12.80 8.07 -6.24
CA PHE A 86 12.40 9.00 -7.30
C PHE A 86 11.00 8.71 -7.85
N PHE A 87 10.69 7.43 -8.10
CA PHE A 87 9.42 7.02 -8.70
C PHE A 87 8.28 6.83 -7.69
N HIS A 88 8.51 7.04 -6.40
CA HIS A 88 7.49 6.80 -5.38
C HIS A 88 6.32 7.78 -5.51
N VAL A 89 6.62 9.07 -5.62
CA VAL A 89 5.62 10.13 -5.76
C VAL A 89 4.85 10.01 -7.08
N PRO A 90 5.50 9.89 -8.26
CA PRO A 90 4.78 9.70 -9.52
C PRO A 90 3.85 8.49 -9.53
N THR A 91 4.33 7.36 -9.02
CA THR A 91 3.53 6.12 -8.98
C THR A 91 2.33 6.31 -8.05
N LEU A 92 2.53 6.95 -6.90
CA LEU A 92 1.46 7.19 -5.94
C LEU A 92 0.44 8.20 -6.46
N ASN A 93 0.85 9.24 -7.18
CA ASN A 93 -0.04 10.20 -7.81
C ASN A 93 -0.96 9.55 -8.84
N ILE A 94 -0.43 8.67 -9.70
CA ILE A 94 -1.24 7.90 -10.65
C ILE A 94 -2.29 7.06 -9.90
N LEU A 95 -1.85 6.31 -8.87
CA LEU A 95 -2.76 5.50 -8.04
C LEU A 95 -3.79 6.34 -7.28
N TRP A 96 -3.39 7.49 -6.75
CA TRP A 96 -4.28 8.39 -6.03
C TRP A 96 -5.32 9.00 -6.96
N TYR A 97 -4.91 9.40 -8.15
CA TYR A 97 -5.81 9.88 -9.18
C TYR A 97 -6.88 8.84 -9.52
N PHE A 98 -6.51 7.57 -9.61
CA PHE A 98 -7.47 6.49 -9.83
C PHE A 98 -8.53 6.36 -8.73
N ILE A 99 -8.13 6.60 -7.48
CA ILE A 99 -8.98 6.35 -6.31
C ILE A 99 -9.81 7.59 -5.96
N ALA A 100 -9.18 8.76 -5.95
CA ALA A 100 -9.74 10.02 -5.45
C ALA A 100 -10.01 11.06 -6.56
N GLY A 101 -9.58 10.83 -7.81
CA GLY A 101 -9.76 11.76 -8.92
C GLY A 101 -8.94 13.06 -8.81
N THR A 102 -8.05 13.14 -7.83
CA THR A 102 -7.20 14.30 -7.53
C THR A 102 -5.73 13.89 -7.57
N ARG A 103 -4.82 14.87 -7.72
CA ARG A 103 -3.37 14.65 -7.67
C ARG A 103 -2.76 15.46 -6.54
N PHE A 104 -1.70 14.93 -5.92
CA PHE A 104 -0.90 15.70 -4.98
C PHE A 104 0.15 16.51 -5.73
N SER A 105 0.60 17.60 -5.11
CA SER A 105 1.83 18.25 -5.54
C SER A 105 3.01 17.32 -5.25
N HIS A 106 4.04 17.30 -6.10
CA HIS A 106 5.22 16.46 -5.81
C HIS A 106 6.00 16.92 -4.57
N SER A 107 5.84 18.20 -4.20
CA SER A 107 6.43 18.81 -3.01
C SER A 107 5.45 18.86 -1.84
N ASP A 108 4.34 18.13 -1.91
CA ASP A 108 3.34 18.11 -0.86
C ASP A 108 3.92 17.46 0.42
N PRO A 109 4.02 18.21 1.54
CA PRO A 109 4.57 17.67 2.77
C PRO A 109 3.73 16.52 3.34
N GLU A 110 2.42 16.51 3.13
CA GLU A 110 1.53 15.45 3.61
C GLU A 110 1.77 14.14 2.86
N LEU A 111 2.00 14.21 1.54
CA LEU A 111 2.34 13.05 0.74
C LEU A 111 3.70 12.45 1.15
N GLN A 112 4.68 13.31 1.41
CA GLN A 112 6.00 12.89 1.86
C GLN A 112 5.92 12.21 3.23
N GLU A 113 5.11 12.75 4.16
CA GLU A 113 4.87 12.15 5.46
C GLU A 113 4.17 10.78 5.33
N LEU A 114 3.15 10.68 4.48
CA LEU A 114 2.46 9.42 4.19
C LEU A 114 3.44 8.35 3.65
N LEU A 115 4.32 8.72 2.71
CA LEU A 115 5.34 7.85 2.18
C LEU A 115 6.30 7.38 3.27
N GLN A 116 6.74 8.27 4.17
CA GLN A 116 7.60 7.90 5.29
C GLN A 116 6.92 6.88 6.21
N TYR A 117 5.64 7.06 6.54
CA TYR A 117 4.87 6.07 7.30
C TYR A 117 4.77 4.73 6.57
N PHE A 118 4.53 4.76 5.26
CA PHE A 118 4.49 3.55 4.44
C PHE A 118 5.83 2.81 4.40
N TYR A 119 6.96 3.50 4.30
CA TYR A 119 8.30 2.89 4.34
C TYR A 119 8.63 2.30 5.70
N ALA A 120 8.36 3.05 6.78
CA ALA A 120 8.55 2.55 8.14
C ALA A 120 7.74 1.27 8.37
N TRP A 121 6.47 1.28 7.95
CA TRP A 121 5.59 0.12 8.04
C TRP A 121 6.08 -1.08 7.21
N ASN A 122 6.53 -0.87 5.96
CA ASN A 122 7.08 -1.94 5.11
C ASN A 122 8.42 -2.49 5.61
N ARG A 123 9.28 -1.64 6.20
CA ARG A 123 10.57 -2.08 6.74
C ARG A 123 10.38 -3.04 7.91
N SER A 124 9.50 -2.71 8.84
CA SER A 124 9.22 -3.56 10.01
C SER A 124 8.43 -4.82 9.63
N PHE A 125 7.86 -4.90 8.42
CA PHE A 125 7.15 -6.08 7.95
C PHE A 125 8.04 -7.29 7.67
N ASN A 126 9.14 -7.14 6.92
CA ASN A 126 9.84 -8.30 6.32
C ASN A 126 10.47 -9.24 7.36
N LEU A 127 11.04 -8.70 8.43
CA LEU A 127 11.67 -9.51 9.49
C LEU A 127 10.68 -9.84 10.62
N GLY A 128 9.92 -8.85 11.10
CA GLY A 128 8.98 -9.02 12.21
C GLY A 128 7.83 -9.96 11.87
N ALA A 129 7.16 -9.78 10.73
CA ALA A 129 5.95 -10.55 10.44
C ALA A 129 6.22 -12.01 10.10
N THR A 130 7.32 -12.32 9.41
CA THR A 130 7.71 -13.71 9.10
C THR A 130 8.14 -14.44 10.37
N MET A 131 8.90 -13.79 11.26
CA MET A 131 9.29 -14.39 12.53
C MET A 131 8.10 -14.54 13.48
N LEU A 132 7.25 -13.53 13.60
CA LEU A 132 6.04 -13.59 14.42
C LEU A 132 5.00 -14.58 13.88
N HIS A 133 4.97 -14.80 12.56
CA HIS A 133 4.14 -15.84 11.95
C HIS A 133 4.59 -17.24 12.39
N SER A 134 5.89 -17.50 12.31
CA SER A 134 6.46 -18.81 12.67
C SER A 134 6.54 -19.01 14.18
N TYR A 135 6.74 -17.94 14.95
CA TYR A 135 6.92 -17.96 16.41
C TYR A 135 6.10 -16.85 17.10
N PRO A 136 4.79 -17.05 17.29
CA PRO A 136 3.88 -16.02 17.81
C PRO A 136 4.22 -15.49 19.20
N TRP A 137 4.93 -16.27 20.01
CA TRP A 137 5.35 -15.88 21.36
C TRP A 137 6.42 -14.77 21.37
N LEU A 138 7.13 -14.55 20.26
CA LEU A 138 8.13 -13.49 20.14
C LEU A 138 7.52 -12.07 20.23
N ARG A 139 6.19 -11.94 20.09
CA ARG A 139 5.48 -10.66 20.26
C ARG A 139 5.68 -10.00 21.62
N TYR A 140 6.01 -10.79 22.65
CA TYR A 140 6.24 -10.29 24.01
C TYR A 140 7.68 -9.83 24.26
N ILE A 141 8.53 -9.83 23.23
CA ILE A 141 9.92 -9.37 23.29
C ILE A 141 10.09 -8.17 22.34
N PRO A 142 9.76 -6.94 22.79
CA PRO A 142 9.64 -5.76 21.91
C PRO A 142 10.93 -5.41 21.18
N LYS A 143 12.08 -5.62 21.83
CA LYS A 143 13.41 -5.29 21.29
C LYS A 143 13.85 -6.17 20.11
N LEU A 144 13.24 -7.36 19.95
CA LEU A 144 13.61 -8.33 18.91
C LEU A 144 12.68 -8.28 17.70
N THR A 145 11.45 -7.80 17.87
CA THR A 145 10.40 -7.93 16.85
C THR A 145 9.92 -6.60 16.28
N GLU A 146 10.33 -5.45 16.84
CA GLU A 146 9.86 -4.11 16.46
C GLU A 146 8.32 -3.99 16.37
N HIS A 147 7.60 -4.86 17.09
CA HIS A 147 6.15 -5.00 16.95
C HIS A 147 5.40 -3.71 17.34
N ASP A 148 5.82 -3.05 18.41
CA ASP A 148 5.22 -1.78 18.85
C ASP A 148 5.40 -0.65 17.83
N SER A 149 6.61 -0.54 17.23
CA SER A 149 6.89 0.44 16.17
C SER A 149 6.02 0.20 14.94
N TRP A 150 5.82 -1.08 14.60
CA TRP A 150 4.99 -1.50 13.48
C TRP A 150 3.50 -1.17 13.70
N VAL A 151 2.95 -1.48 14.89
CA VAL A 151 1.55 -1.15 15.25
C VAL A 151 1.32 0.36 15.23
N ASN A 152 2.26 1.15 15.78
CA ASN A 152 2.17 2.61 15.79
C ASN A 152 2.24 3.22 14.39
N GLY A 153 3.14 2.73 13.52
CA GLY A 153 3.21 3.16 12.12
C GLY A 153 1.93 2.83 11.36
N HIS A 154 1.36 1.65 11.60
CA HIS A 154 0.10 1.22 10.99
C HIS A 154 -1.10 2.09 11.45
N ALA A 155 -1.13 2.52 12.70
CA ALA A 155 -2.16 3.43 13.22
C ALA A 155 -2.07 4.83 12.60
N LYS A 156 -0.86 5.39 12.49
CA LYS A 156 -0.63 6.70 11.86
C LYS A 156 -0.99 6.71 10.38
N PHE A 157 -0.59 5.65 9.65
CA PHE A 157 -0.96 5.49 8.24
C PHE A 157 -2.49 5.45 8.07
N PHE A 158 -3.22 4.81 8.99
CA PHE A 158 -4.68 4.74 8.93
C PHE A 158 -5.35 6.08 9.23
N GLN A 159 -4.82 6.86 10.18
CA GLN A 159 -5.34 8.18 10.53
C GLN A 159 -5.34 9.14 9.33
N PHE A 160 -4.41 9.00 8.39
CA PHE A 160 -4.37 9.79 7.17
C PHE A 160 -5.61 9.61 6.27
N PHE A 161 -6.25 8.44 6.31
CA PHE A 161 -7.40 8.12 5.44
C PHE A 161 -8.77 8.28 6.11
N GLN A 162 -8.83 8.72 7.37
CA GLN A 162 -10.08 8.98 8.10
C GLN A 162 -10.48 10.46 7.97
#